data_AF-A0A844C794-F1
#
_entry.id   AF-A0A844C794-F1
#
_cell.length_a   1.000
_cell.length_b   1.000
_cell.length_c   1.000
_cell.angle_alpha   90.00
_cell.angle_beta   90.00
_cell.angle_gamma   90.00
#
_symmetry.space_group_name_H-M   'P 1'
#
loop_
_entity.id
_entity.type
_entity.pdbx_description
1 polymer ?
#
loop_
_entity_poly.entity_id
_entity_poly.type
_entity_poly.pdbx_seq_one_letter_code
_entity_poly.pdbx_strand_id
1 'polypeptide(L)'
;SEFKNQLIDDALETFGIQRSLSMKECPYDNEVAEAMFKVVKTEFTNGACFSSLDQLELELNDDVNWFNNIRIHGTLGYKSPVEYRLQTL
;
A
#
# COMPACT_ATOMS: atom_id res chain seq x y z
N SER A 1 -20.47 7.55 -0.52
CA SER A 1 -19.10 7.65 0.04
C SER A 1 -18.14 7.18 -1.04
N GLU A 2 -16.90 7.65 -1.06
CA GLU A 2 -15.86 7.22 -2.00
C GLU A 2 -15.74 5.68 -2.03
N PHE A 3 -15.77 5.02 -0.87
CA PHE A 3 -15.59 3.56 -0.73
C PHE A 3 -16.89 2.75 -0.58
N LYS A 4 -18.05 3.43 -0.62
CA LYS A 4 -19.37 2.79 -0.50
C LYS A 4 -20.32 3.45 -1.50
N ASN A 5 -20.36 2.87 -2.69
CA ASN A 5 -21.21 3.25 -3.81
C ASN A 5 -21.51 2.01 -4.69
N GLN A 6 -22.53 2.12 -5.54
CA GLN A 6 -23.03 1.00 -6.34
C GLN A 6 -21.97 0.42 -7.28
N LEU A 7 -21.15 1.27 -7.92
CA LEU A 7 -20.12 0.81 -8.86
C LEU A 7 -19.07 -0.08 -8.18
N ILE A 8 -18.72 0.24 -6.92
CA ILE A 8 -17.82 -0.60 -6.12
C ILE A 8 -18.53 -1.90 -5.73
N ASP A 9 -19.80 -1.84 -5.31
CA ASP A 9 -20.56 -3.04 -4.94
C ASP A 9 -20.65 -4.03 -6.12
N ASP A 10 -20.97 -3.53 -7.32
CA ASP A 10 -21.06 -4.33 -8.55
C ASP A 10 -19.71 -4.97 -8.92
N ALA A 11 -18.62 -4.21 -8.80
CA ALA A 11 -17.27 -4.72 -9.08
C ALA A 11 -16.86 -5.81 -8.09
N LEU A 12 -17.10 -5.59 -6.79
CA LEU A 12 -16.76 -6.57 -5.76
C LEU A 12 -17.56 -7.86 -5.91
N GLU A 13 -18.85 -7.77 -6.23
CA GLU A 13 -19.68 -8.95 -6.53
C GLU A 13 -19.17 -9.70 -7.77
N THR A 14 -18.85 -8.98 -8.85
CA THR A 14 -18.32 -9.55 -10.10
C THR A 14 -17.05 -10.39 -9.86
N PHE A 15 -16.17 -9.93 -8.96
CA PHE A 15 -14.92 -10.62 -8.64
C PHE A 15 -15.00 -11.52 -7.39
N GLY A 16 -16.18 -11.66 -6.77
CA GLY A 16 -16.36 -12.49 -5.56
C GLY A 16 -15.58 -11.98 -4.34
N ILE A 17 -15.34 -10.67 -4.25
CA ILE A 17 -14.55 -10.06 -3.18
C ILE A 17 -15.48 -9.61 -2.06
N GLN A 18 -15.28 -10.14 -0.85
CA GLN A 18 -16.02 -9.68 0.33
C GLN A 18 -15.47 -8.35 0.83
N ARG A 19 -16.32 -7.32 0.87
CA ARG A 19 -15.96 -6.01 1.44
C ARG A 19 -15.83 -6.08 2.96
N SER A 20 -14.73 -5.56 3.49
CA SER A 20 -14.57 -5.21 4.90
C SER A 20 -14.37 -3.69 5.02
N LEU A 21 -15.28 -3.01 5.71
CA LEU A 21 -15.15 -1.58 6.02
C LEU A 21 -14.99 -1.44 7.53
N SER A 22 -13.99 -0.68 7.95
CA SER A 22 -13.80 -0.35 9.36
C SER A 22 -15.03 0.34 9.93
N MET A 23 -15.37 0.00 11.17
CA MET A 23 -16.37 0.74 11.92
C MET A 23 -15.90 2.18 12.12
N LYS A 24 -16.84 3.13 12.11
CA LYS A 24 -16.52 4.52 12.43
C LYS A 24 -15.88 4.57 13.82
N GLU A 25 -14.77 5.29 13.96
CA GLU A 25 -13.97 5.40 15.21
C GLU A 25 -13.21 4.11 15.64
N CYS A 26 -13.03 3.14 14.74
CA CYS A 26 -12.13 1.98 14.94
C CYS A 26 -10.85 2.12 14.09
N PRO A 27 -9.84 2.91 14.52
CA PRO A 27 -8.62 3.14 13.74
C PRO A 27 -7.72 1.90 13.63
N TYR A 28 -7.86 0.94 14.54
CA TYR A 28 -7.05 -0.30 14.60
C TYR A 28 -7.08 -1.10 13.29
N ASP A 29 -8.25 -1.14 12.63
CA ASP A 29 -8.41 -1.87 11.36
C ASP A 29 -7.58 -1.26 10.22
N ASN A 30 -7.15 0.00 10.36
CA ASN A 30 -6.40 0.75 9.36
C ASN A 30 -4.89 0.87 9.70
N GLU A 31 -4.45 0.36 10.86
CA GLU A 31 -3.07 0.56 11.37
C GLU A 31 -1.99 0.13 10.37
N VAL A 32 -2.20 -0.97 9.64
CA VAL A 32 -1.24 -1.47 8.65
C VAL A 32 -1.10 -0.48 7.48
N ALA A 33 -2.22 0.06 6.99
CA ALA A 33 -2.21 1.06 5.93
C ALA A 33 -1.59 2.38 6.43
N GLU A 34 -1.89 2.79 7.66
CA GLU A 34 -1.30 4.00 8.25
C GLU A 34 0.21 3.88 8.44
N ALA A 35 0.70 2.70 8.85
CA ALA A 35 2.12 2.42 8.94
C ALA A 35 2.80 2.54 7.56
N MET A 36 2.18 1.98 6.50
CA MET A 36 2.65 2.13 5.13
C MET A 36 2.67 3.61 4.70
N PHE A 37 1.59 4.36 4.92
CA PHE A 37 1.54 5.78 4.57
C PHE A 37 2.55 6.62 5.33
N LYS A 38 2.86 6.25 6.59
CA LYS A 38 3.92 6.89 7.35
C LYS A 38 5.27 6.71 6.67
N VAL A 39 5.59 5.48 6.24
CA VAL A 39 6.82 5.18 5.48
C VAL A 39 6.91 6.02 4.21
N VAL A 40 5.86 6.04 3.39
CA VAL A 40 5.81 6.87 2.17
C VAL A 40 6.04 8.34 2.50
N LYS A 41 5.37 8.86 3.53
CA LYS A 41 5.55 10.26 3.93
C LYS A 41 6.98 10.58 4.35
N THR A 42 7.60 9.69 5.11
CA THR A 42 8.95 9.92 5.68
C THR A 42 10.08 9.67 4.69
N GLU A 43 9.94 8.68 3.82
CA GLU A 43 11.01 8.21 2.94
C GLU A 43 10.86 8.74 1.51
N PHE A 44 9.64 8.80 0.99
CA PHE A 44 9.40 9.21 -0.41
C PHE A 44 9.08 10.70 -0.53
N THR A 45 8.20 11.25 0.30
CA THR A 45 7.74 12.65 0.10
C THR A 45 8.56 13.69 0.86
N ASN A 46 9.27 13.29 1.91
CA ASN A 46 9.90 14.24 2.82
C ASN A 46 11.07 14.98 2.13
N GLY A 47 10.90 16.29 1.92
CA GLY A 47 11.90 17.11 1.22
C GLY A 47 11.92 16.92 -0.31
N ALA A 48 10.99 16.14 -0.86
CA ALA A 48 10.86 15.94 -2.30
C ALA A 48 10.07 17.09 -2.95
N CYS A 49 10.55 17.53 -4.11
CA CYS A 49 9.85 18.46 -5.00
C CYS A 49 9.85 17.86 -6.40
N PHE A 50 8.67 17.52 -6.89
CA PHE A 50 8.50 16.95 -8.23
C PHE A 50 8.18 18.06 -9.22
N SER A 51 8.85 18.04 -10.37
CA SER A 51 8.71 19.05 -11.42
C SER A 51 7.52 18.79 -12.34
N SER A 52 7.01 17.56 -12.35
CA SER A 52 5.83 17.14 -13.12
C SER A 52 5.14 15.94 -12.47
N LEU A 53 3.91 15.66 -12.90
CA LEU A 53 3.20 14.43 -12.51
C LEU A 53 3.92 13.19 -13.04
N ASP A 54 4.45 13.23 -14.26
CA ASP A 54 5.19 12.10 -14.84
C ASP A 54 6.44 11.75 -14.00
N GLN A 55 7.14 12.76 -13.48
CA GLN A 55 8.27 12.55 -12.58
C GLN A 55 7.81 11.90 -11.27
N LEU A 56 6.74 12.42 -10.67
CA LEU A 56 6.16 11.86 -9.45
C LEU A 56 5.75 10.39 -9.66
N GLU A 57 5.10 10.08 -10.78
CA GLU A 57 4.65 8.72 -11.11
C GLU A 57 5.84 7.76 -11.30
N LEU A 58 6.87 8.20 -12.02
CA LEU A 58 8.09 7.41 -12.22
C LEU A 58 8.77 7.09 -10.88
N GLU A 59 9.02 8.12 -10.07
CA GLU A 59 9.71 7.94 -8.78
C GLU A 59 8.87 7.12 -7.80
N LEU A 60 7.54 7.28 -7.80
CA LEU A 60 6.66 6.47 -6.96
C LEU A 60 6.68 5.00 -7.36
N ASN A 61 6.67 4.71 -8.67
CA ASN A 61 6.76 3.34 -9.16
C ASN A 61 8.09 2.69 -8.77
N ASP A 62 9.19 3.44 -8.83
CA ASP A 62 10.50 2.98 -8.39
C ASP A 62 10.55 2.72 -6.88
N ASP A 63 9.96 3.61 -6.06
CA ASP A 63 9.87 3.42 -4.61
C ASP A 63 9.06 2.17 -4.25
N VAL A 64 7.91 1.96 -4.90
CA VAL A 64 7.07 0.77 -4.71
C VAL A 64 7.80 -0.50 -5.13
N ASN A 65 8.53 -0.46 -6.26
CA ASN A 65 9.32 -1.59 -6.71
C ASN A 65 10.46 -1.92 -5.74
N TRP A 66 11.19 -0.90 -5.27
CA TRP A 66 12.24 -1.06 -4.28
C TRP A 66 11.69 -1.64 -2.98
N PHE A 67 10.57 -1.11 -2.46
CA PHE A 67 9.95 -1.59 -1.24
C PHE A 67 9.60 -3.08 -1.32
N ASN A 68 8.99 -3.52 -2.44
CA ASN A 68 8.49 -4.88 -2.55
C ASN A 68 9.56 -5.92 -2.91
N ASN A 69 10.52 -5.55 -3.76
CA ASN A 69 11.46 -6.51 -4.34
C ASN A 69 12.89 -6.41 -3.78
N ILE A 70 13.25 -5.29 -3.14
CA ILE A 70 14.66 -5.02 -2.75
C ILE A 70 14.78 -4.74 -1.25
N ARG A 71 13.82 -4.05 -0.63
CA ARG A 71 13.90 -3.62 0.77
C ARG A 71 13.93 -4.80 1.73
N ILE A 72 15.00 -4.92 2.48
CA ILE A 72 15.19 -5.97 3.48
C ILE A 72 14.49 -5.61 4.79
N HIS A 73 13.66 -6.51 5.29
CA HIS A 73 12.97 -6.36 6.58
C HIS A 73 13.48 -7.39 7.61
N GLY A 74 13.95 -6.90 8.77
CA GLY A 74 14.43 -7.77 9.86
C GLY A 74 13.33 -8.68 10.41
N THR A 75 12.09 -8.19 10.50
CA THR A 75 10.92 -8.99 10.90
C THR A 75 10.56 -10.09 9.91
N LEU A 76 10.99 -9.97 8.65
CA LEU A 76 10.80 -10.98 7.60
C LEU A 76 12.01 -11.93 7.48
N GLY A 77 12.91 -11.94 8.47
CA GLY A 77 14.11 -12.76 8.44
C GLY A 77 15.13 -12.26 7.41
N TYR A 78 15.26 -10.94 7.28
CA TYR A 78 16.15 -10.26 6.34
C TYR A 78 15.87 -10.60 4.87
N LYS A 79 14.58 -10.56 4.51
CA LYS A 79 14.11 -10.75 3.13
C LYS A 79 13.27 -9.56 2.68
N SER A 80 13.12 -9.42 1.38
CA SER A 80 12.11 -8.53 0.79
C SER A 80 10.69 -9.08 0.99
N PRO A 81 9.67 -8.22 0.94
CA PRO A 81 8.27 -8.65 1.02
C PRO A 81 7.91 -9.73 -0.01
N VAL A 82 8.39 -9.61 -1.24
CA VAL A 82 8.14 -10.60 -2.31
C VAL A 82 8.86 -11.92 -2.02
N GLU A 83 10.13 -11.89 -1.64
CA GLU A 83 10.87 -13.12 -1.28
C GLU A 83 10.22 -13.84 -0.10
N TYR A 84 9.79 -13.10 0.92
CA TYR A 84 9.09 -13.66 2.06
C TYR A 84 7.78 -14.34 1.61
N ARG A 85 6.96 -13.65 0.80
CA ARG A 85 5.70 -14.20 0.28
C ARG A 85 5.91 -15.50 -0.50
N LEU A 86 6.90 -15.53 -1.40
CA LEU A 86 7.19 -16.70 -2.24
C LEU A 86 7.65 -17.94 -1.45
N GLN A 87 8.15 -17.76 -0.24
CA GLN A 87 8.55 -18.87 0.64
C GLN A 87 7.44 -19.33 1.59
N THR A 88 6.41 -18.50 1.77
CA THR A 88 5.23 -18.82 2.58
C THR A 88 4.07 -19.40 1.78
N LEU A 89 4.21 -19.47 0.45
CA LEU A 89 3.31 -20.18 -0.48
C LEU A 89 3.76 -21.63 -0.65
#